data_AF-A0A1H8U2F6-F1
#
_entry.id   AF-A0A1H8U2F6-F1
#
_cell.length_a   1.000
_cell.length_b   1.000
_cell.length_c   1.000
_cell.angle_alpha   90.00
_cell.angle_beta   90.00
_cell.angle_gamma   90.00
#
_symmetry.space_group_name_H-M   'P 1'
#
loop_
_entity.id
_entity.type
_entity.pdbx_description
1 polymer ?
#
loop_
_entity_poly.entity_id
_entity_poly.type
_entity_poly.pdbx_seq_one_letter_code
_entity_poly.pdbx_strand_id
1 'polypeptide(L)'
;MTLRRVEFQELVDFYDHVRIPLSGLEREKRQGSYRYYGAQSVIDYVDGYLFDGEYVLVAEDGANLVTRNEPIAQVVSGQFWVNNHAHIVKAKQGVSTNNFINFLINSNNLSGYVTGAAQPKLSQKNLRIIKFDVPSYETQLAIDNL
;
A
#
# COMPACT_ATOMS: atom_id res chain seq x y z
N MET A 1 21.93 -9.39 -15.61
CA MET A 1 20.89 -9.63 -14.58
C MET A 1 19.61 -9.98 -15.31
N THR A 2 19.03 -11.16 -15.05
CA THR A 2 17.80 -11.58 -15.71
C THR A 2 16.61 -11.09 -14.89
N LEU A 3 15.72 -10.32 -15.52
CA LEU A 3 14.46 -9.90 -14.90
C LEU A 3 13.38 -10.97 -15.16
N ARG A 4 12.52 -11.22 -14.18
CA ARG A 4 11.33 -12.05 -14.33
C ARG A 4 10.11 -11.15 -14.43
N ARG A 5 9.27 -11.38 -15.44
CA ARG A 5 7.98 -10.70 -15.54
C ARG A 5 6.94 -11.43 -14.68
N VAL A 6 6.35 -10.73 -13.72
CA VAL A 6 5.36 -11.28 -12.77
C VAL A 6 4.19 -10.34 -12.58
N GLU A 7 3.05 -10.86 -12.14
CA GLU A 7 1.95 -10.05 -11.62
C GLU A 7 2.20 -9.67 -10.17
N PHE A 8 1.71 -8.50 -9.76
CA PHE A 8 1.91 -7.97 -8.41
C PHE A 8 1.43 -8.94 -7.31
N GLN A 9 0.33 -9.66 -7.55
CA GLN A 9 -0.18 -10.67 -6.61
C GLN A 9 0.76 -11.85 -6.36
N GLU A 10 1.73 -12.11 -7.24
CA GLU A 10 2.76 -13.12 -7.01
C GLU A 10 3.77 -12.66 -5.96
N LEU A 11 3.92 -11.35 -5.76
CA LEU A 11 4.93 -10.75 -4.88
C LEU A 11 4.43 -10.54 -3.45
N VAL A 12 3.12 -10.36 -3.26
CA VAL A 12 2.55 -9.92 -1.98
C VAL A 12 1.33 -10.74 -1.55
N ASP A 13 1.05 -10.69 -0.25
CA ASP A 13 -0.23 -11.08 0.35
C ASP A 13 -1.08 -9.84 0.65
N PHE A 14 -2.39 -9.93 0.43
CA PHE A 14 -3.35 -8.83 0.61
C PHE A 14 -4.14 -8.98 1.92
N TYR A 15 -4.24 -7.90 2.68
CA TYR A 15 -4.88 -7.84 3.99
C TYR A 15 -6.08 -6.87 4.05
N ASP A 16 -6.57 -6.41 2.90
CA ASP A 16 -7.73 -5.50 2.82
C ASP A 16 -8.99 -6.01 3.53
N HIS A 17 -9.11 -7.33 3.72
CA HIS A 17 -10.22 -7.99 4.41
C HIS A 17 -10.25 -7.69 5.92
N VAL A 18 -9.13 -7.22 6.49
CA VAL A 18 -9.02 -6.84 7.91
C VAL A 18 -9.55 -5.42 8.15
N ARG A 19 -9.69 -4.60 7.10
CA ARG A 19 -10.10 -3.18 7.22
C ARG A 19 -11.46 -3.03 7.88
N ILE A 20 -11.57 -2.08 8.80
CA ILE A 20 -12.83 -1.62 9.38
C ILE A 20 -12.87 -0.09 9.26
N PRO A 21 -13.49 0.49 8.21
CA PRO A 21 -13.50 1.94 8.03
C PRO A 21 -14.32 2.62 9.12
N LEU A 22 -13.81 3.72 9.66
CA LEU A 22 -14.50 4.61 10.59
C LEU A 22 -14.84 5.93 9.90
N SER A 23 -16.07 6.38 10.07
CA SER A 23 -16.51 7.73 9.73
C SER A 23 -15.82 8.80 10.61
N GLY A 24 -15.95 10.07 10.24
CA GLY A 24 -15.45 11.18 11.07
C GLY A 24 -16.02 11.15 12.49
N LEU A 25 -17.34 11.02 12.61
CA LEU A 25 -18.04 10.94 13.89
C LEU A 25 -17.62 9.74 14.76
N GLU A 26 -17.30 8.59 14.14
CA GLU A 26 -16.79 7.43 14.88
C GLU A 26 -15.37 7.67 15.38
N ARG A 27 -14.50 8.31 14.58
CA ARG A 27 -13.14 8.65 15.00
C ARG A 27 -13.11 9.68 16.12
N GLU A 28 -14.01 10.67 16.08
CA GLU A 28 -14.17 11.66 17.16
C GLU A 28 -14.52 11.00 18.50
N LYS A 29 -15.29 9.91 18.48
CA LYS A 29 -15.68 9.16 19.68
C LYS A 29 -14.65 8.16 20.16
N ARG A 30 -13.62 7.90 19.35
CA ARG A 30 -12.61 6.86 19.56
C ARG A 30 -11.20 7.44 19.61
N GLN A 31 -11.04 8.67 20.05
CA GLN A 31 -9.72 9.33 20.09
C GLN A 31 -8.73 8.55 20.95
N GLY A 32 -7.48 8.44 20.48
CA GLY A 32 -6.43 7.70 21.17
C GLY A 32 -5.04 7.92 20.57
N SER A 33 -4.12 6.99 20.76
CA SER A 33 -2.71 7.11 20.35
C SER A 33 -2.35 6.36 19.07
N TYR A 34 -3.24 5.52 18.53
CA TYR A 34 -2.95 4.70 17.37
C TYR A 34 -3.23 5.45 16.08
N ARG A 35 -2.24 5.51 15.18
CA ARG A 35 -2.37 6.16 13.87
C ARG A 35 -3.54 5.56 13.09
N TYR A 36 -4.41 6.41 12.58
CA TYR A 36 -5.47 6.06 11.65
C TYR A 36 -5.10 6.55 10.25
N TYR A 37 -4.77 5.61 9.37
CA TYR A 37 -4.35 5.88 8.00
C TYR A 37 -5.53 6.07 7.05
N GLY A 38 -5.45 7.13 6.23
CA GLY A 38 -6.27 7.34 5.04
C GLY A 38 -5.63 6.67 3.82
N ALA A 39 -5.75 7.30 2.65
CA ALA A 39 -5.17 6.77 1.41
C ALA A 39 -3.63 6.77 1.40
N GLN A 40 -3.01 7.83 1.92
CA GLN A 40 -1.56 8.08 1.79
C GLN A 40 -0.89 8.60 3.06
N SER A 41 -1.65 8.99 4.08
CA SER A 41 -1.09 9.58 5.29
C SER A 41 -1.96 9.24 6.50
N VAL A 42 -1.42 9.51 7.68
CA VAL A 42 -2.20 9.52 8.91
C VAL A 42 -3.16 10.70 8.83
N ILE A 43 -4.45 10.44 9.03
CA ILE A 43 -5.50 11.46 8.98
C ILE A 43 -6.21 11.65 10.33
N ASP A 44 -5.90 10.80 11.32
CA ASP A 44 -6.41 10.89 12.71
C ASP A 44 -5.64 9.94 13.63
N TYR A 45 -6.01 9.91 14.91
CA TYR A 45 -5.57 8.92 15.88
C TYR A 45 -6.74 8.33 16.65
N VAL A 46 -6.71 7.01 16.88
CA VAL A 46 -7.80 6.27 17.51
C VAL A 46 -7.34 5.40 18.70
N ASP A 47 -8.31 4.91 19.47
CA ASP A 47 -8.17 4.17 20.72
C ASP A 47 -7.87 2.67 20.54
N GLY A 48 -7.69 2.21 19.30
CA GLY A 48 -7.33 0.82 19.01
C GLY A 48 -6.55 0.67 17.70
N TYR A 49 -6.18 -0.57 17.39
CA TYR A 49 -5.46 -0.93 16.17
C TYR A 49 -6.04 -2.21 15.58
N LEU A 50 -5.82 -2.40 14.27
CA LEU A 50 -6.16 -3.63 13.55
C LEU A 50 -4.92 -4.41 13.11
N PHE A 51 -3.80 -3.71 12.98
CA PHE A 51 -2.54 -4.25 12.51
C PHE A 51 -1.46 -4.01 13.55
N ASP A 52 -0.61 -5.02 13.72
CA ASP A 52 0.68 -4.94 14.41
C ASP A 52 1.73 -5.64 13.53
N GLY A 53 2.88 -5.00 13.34
CA GLY A 53 3.94 -5.44 12.43
C GLY A 53 4.17 -4.51 11.25
N GLU A 54 4.91 -4.99 10.24
CA GLU A 54 5.31 -4.22 9.06
C GLU A 54 4.52 -4.61 7.81
N TYR A 55 3.96 -3.60 7.13
CA TYR A 55 3.13 -3.71 5.94
C TYR A 55 3.45 -2.57 4.97
N VAL A 56 2.96 -2.70 3.74
CA VAL A 56 2.94 -1.60 2.76
C VAL A 56 1.50 -1.15 2.56
N LEU A 57 1.25 0.14 2.72
CA LEU A 57 -0.01 0.77 2.36
C LEU A 57 0.11 1.32 0.95
N VAL A 58 -0.83 0.98 0.06
CA VAL A 58 -0.91 1.51 -1.31
C VAL A 58 -2.23 2.24 -1.47
N ALA A 59 -2.21 3.49 -1.94
CA ALA A 59 -3.43 4.28 -2.14
C ALA A 59 -4.40 3.56 -3.08
N GLU A 60 -5.66 3.41 -2.66
CA GLU A 60 -6.76 2.88 -3.47
C GLU A 60 -7.46 4.02 -4.22
N ASP A 61 -7.62 5.17 -3.57
CA ASP A 61 -8.35 6.34 -4.08
C ASP A 61 -7.51 7.62 -3.97
N GLY A 62 -7.75 8.58 -4.87
CA GLY A 62 -7.25 9.95 -4.74
C GLY A 62 -6.61 10.51 -6.00
N ALA A 63 -6.65 11.84 -6.15
CA ALA A 63 -6.10 12.53 -7.32
C ALA A 63 -4.59 12.26 -7.52
N ASN A 64 -3.86 12.00 -6.44
CA ASN A 64 -2.42 11.72 -6.50
C ASN A 64 -2.07 10.38 -7.18
N LEU A 65 -3.04 9.47 -7.37
CA LEU A 65 -2.86 8.30 -8.24
C LEU A 65 -2.52 8.69 -9.69
N VAL A 66 -2.99 9.87 -10.13
CA VAL A 66 -2.74 10.42 -11.47
C VAL A 66 -1.60 11.43 -11.43
N THR A 67 -1.62 12.38 -10.49
CA THR A 67 -0.62 13.47 -10.48
C THR A 67 0.78 13.01 -10.07
N ARG A 68 0.88 11.97 -9.23
CA ARG A 68 2.17 11.38 -8.79
C ARG A 68 3.11 12.40 -8.13
N ASN A 69 2.56 13.43 -7.48
CA ASN A 69 3.35 14.45 -6.78
C ASN A 69 3.92 13.95 -5.46
N GLU A 70 3.23 12.99 -4.84
CA GLU A 70 3.67 12.32 -3.61
C GLU A 70 3.73 10.80 -3.83
N PRO A 71 4.50 10.06 -3.00
CA PRO A 71 4.42 8.60 -2.97
C PRO A 71 2.98 8.12 -2.75
N ILE A 72 2.58 7.12 -3.52
CA ILE A 72 1.27 6.46 -3.35
C ILE A 72 1.38 5.14 -2.59
N ALA A 73 2.61 4.69 -2.31
CA ALA A 73 2.89 3.59 -1.41
C ALA A 73 3.81 4.05 -0.28
N GLN A 74 3.65 3.43 0.89
CA GLN A 74 4.53 3.65 2.04
C GLN A 74 4.66 2.36 2.86
N VAL A 75 5.85 2.12 3.41
CA VAL A 75 6.05 1.09 4.44
C VAL A 75 5.61 1.65 5.79
N VAL A 76 4.78 0.91 6.52
CA VAL A 76 4.33 1.25 7.87
C VAL A 76 4.67 0.12 8.82
N SER A 77 5.00 0.46 10.05
CA SER A 77 5.39 -0.50 11.09
C SER A 77 4.72 -0.20 12.44
N GLY A 78 4.57 -1.24 13.26
CA GLY A 78 3.98 -1.16 14.60
C GLY A 78 2.45 -1.21 14.57
N GLN A 79 1.82 -0.64 15.60
CA GLN A 79 0.37 -0.69 15.80
C GLN A 79 -0.35 0.44 15.06
N PHE A 80 -1.32 0.11 14.21
CA PHE A 80 -2.10 1.08 13.46
C PHE A 80 -3.50 0.58 13.03
N TRP A 81 -4.33 1.53 12.64
CA TRP A 81 -5.62 1.34 11.98
C TRP A 81 -5.58 1.98 10.59
N VAL A 82 -6.30 1.42 9.63
CA VAL A 82 -6.36 1.96 8.26
C VAL A 82 -7.77 1.92 7.69
N ASN A 83 -8.12 2.95 6.93
CA ASN A 83 -9.39 3.10 6.23
C ASN A 83 -9.46 2.22 4.96
N ASN A 84 -10.61 2.17 4.29
CA ASN A 84 -10.82 1.50 3.01
C ASN A 84 -10.24 2.24 1.79
N HIS A 85 -9.57 3.38 1.98
CA HIS A 85 -8.94 4.15 0.90
C HIS A 85 -7.47 3.76 0.63
N ALA A 86 -6.96 2.76 1.34
CA ALA A 86 -5.65 2.16 1.08
C ALA A 86 -5.76 0.64 1.06
N HIS A 87 -5.01 0.02 0.16
CA HIS A 87 -4.71 -1.41 0.19
C HIS A 87 -3.63 -1.69 1.22
N ILE A 88 -3.74 -2.81 1.91
CA ILE A 88 -2.74 -3.31 2.84
C ILE A 88 -2.14 -4.56 2.24
N VAL A 89 -0.84 -4.51 1.98
CA VAL A 89 -0.11 -5.66 1.45
C VAL A 89 1.13 -5.95 2.28
N LYS A 90 1.57 -7.20 2.24
CA LYS A 90 2.85 -7.62 2.82
C LYS A 90 3.63 -8.42 1.79
N ALA A 91 4.92 -8.13 1.67
CA ALA A 91 5.80 -8.89 0.79
C ALA A 91 5.86 -10.37 1.21
N LYS A 92 5.81 -11.26 0.23
CA LYS A 92 6.00 -12.71 0.44
C LYS A 92 7.48 -12.98 0.72
N GLN A 93 7.76 -13.55 1.89
CA GLN A 93 9.13 -13.87 2.30
C GLN A 93 9.83 -14.77 1.27
N GLY A 94 11.08 -14.44 0.92
CA GLY A 94 11.86 -15.16 -0.09
C GLY A 94 11.44 -14.88 -1.54
N VAL A 95 10.39 -14.09 -1.76
CA VAL A 95 9.93 -13.64 -3.09
C VAL A 95 10.18 -12.14 -3.26
N SER A 96 9.83 -11.34 -2.25
CA SER A 96 10.09 -9.90 -2.23
C SER A 96 10.25 -9.32 -0.82
N THR A 97 10.58 -8.03 -0.74
CA THR A 97 10.71 -7.27 0.51
C THR A 97 9.74 -6.08 0.52
N ASN A 98 9.31 -5.63 1.69
CA ASN A 98 8.37 -4.51 1.80
C ASN A 98 8.94 -3.21 1.19
N ASN A 99 10.24 -2.93 1.37
CA ASN A 99 10.86 -1.74 0.75
C ASN A 99 10.94 -1.89 -0.76
N PHE A 100 11.20 -3.10 -1.29
CA PHE A 100 11.14 -3.33 -2.72
C PHE A 100 9.74 -3.10 -3.28
N ILE A 101 8.68 -3.59 -2.61
CA ILE A 101 7.30 -3.33 -3.02
C ILE A 101 6.98 -1.83 -3.01
N ASN A 102 7.41 -1.12 -1.97
CA ASN A 102 7.25 0.32 -1.86
C ASN A 102 7.95 1.06 -3.00
N PHE A 103 9.21 0.72 -3.30
CA PHE A 103 9.96 1.24 -4.43
C PHE A 103 9.25 0.94 -5.75
N LEU A 104 8.85 -0.32 -5.98
CA LEU A 104 8.24 -0.79 -7.21
C LEU A 104 6.97 0.00 -7.56
N ILE A 105 6.08 0.22 -6.58
CA ILE A 105 4.83 0.97 -6.77
C ILE A 105 5.09 2.46 -7.00
N ASN A 106 6.05 3.04 -6.29
CA ASN A 106 6.34 4.47 -6.40
C ASN A 106 7.13 4.83 -7.66
N SER A 107 7.96 3.93 -8.19
CA SER A 107 8.83 4.18 -9.33
C SER A 107 8.25 3.77 -10.69
N ASN A 108 7.10 3.09 -10.73
CA ASN A 108 6.47 2.64 -11.98
C ASN A 108 5.23 3.46 -12.35
N ASN A 109 5.00 3.59 -13.66
CA ASN A 109 3.78 4.20 -14.18
C ASN A 109 2.60 3.23 -14.09
N LEU A 110 1.60 3.58 -13.27
CA LEU A 110 0.41 2.75 -13.05
C LEU A 110 -0.84 3.27 -13.76
N SER A 111 -0.74 4.32 -14.59
CA SER A 111 -1.90 5.03 -15.14
C SER A 111 -2.86 4.15 -15.93
N GLY A 112 -2.35 3.11 -16.62
CA GLY A 112 -3.17 2.14 -17.34
C GLY A 112 -4.05 1.24 -16.46
N TYR A 113 -3.83 1.25 -15.14
CA TYR A 113 -4.58 0.47 -14.15
C TYR A 113 -5.49 1.35 -13.27
N VAL A 114 -5.33 2.67 -13.35
CA VAL A 114 -6.15 3.65 -12.65
C VAL A 114 -7.42 3.91 -13.47
N THR A 115 -8.56 3.92 -12.79
CA THR A 115 -9.88 4.12 -13.39
C THR A 115 -10.55 5.34 -12.77
N GLY A 116 -11.57 5.90 -13.45
CA GLY A 116 -12.30 7.07 -12.98
C GLY A 116 -11.59 8.39 -13.32
N ALA A 117 -12.33 9.31 -13.92
CA ALA A 117 -11.79 10.62 -14.34
C ALA A 117 -11.80 11.64 -13.20
N ALA A 118 -12.97 11.87 -12.59
CA ALA A 118 -13.13 12.85 -11.51
C ALA A 118 -12.59 12.34 -10.15
N GLN A 119 -12.72 11.04 -9.91
CA GLN A 119 -12.21 10.38 -8.70
C GLN A 119 -11.37 9.16 -9.12
N PRO A 120 -10.05 9.34 -9.34
CA PRO A 120 -9.17 8.26 -9.72
C PRO A 120 -9.13 7.17 -8.66
N LYS A 121 -9.15 5.92 -9.11
CA LYS A 121 -9.15 4.72 -8.27
C LYS A 121 -8.29 3.61 -8.87
N LEU A 122 -7.41 3.06 -8.05
CA LEU A 122 -6.66 1.85 -8.30
C LEU A 122 -7.33 0.72 -7.51
N SER A 123 -8.26 -0.01 -8.11
CA SER A 123 -8.94 -1.10 -7.39
C SER A 123 -8.00 -2.25 -7.04
N GLN A 124 -8.31 -3.03 -6.00
CA GLN A 124 -7.52 -4.22 -5.65
C GLN A 124 -7.40 -5.19 -6.85
N LYS A 125 -8.48 -5.34 -7.62
CA LYS A 125 -8.49 -6.16 -8.85
C LYS A 125 -7.42 -5.69 -9.83
N ASN A 126 -7.34 -4.38 -10.07
CA ASN A 126 -6.36 -3.81 -10.98
C ASN A 126 -4.94 -3.86 -10.40
N LEU A 127 -4.77 -3.60 -9.09
CA LEU A 127 -3.49 -3.70 -8.40
C LEU A 127 -2.90 -5.11 -8.50
N ARG A 128 -3.71 -6.17 -8.34
CA ARG A 128 -3.26 -7.57 -8.44
C ARG A 128 -2.60 -7.92 -9.77
N ILE A 129 -3.15 -7.39 -10.87
CA ILE A 129 -2.76 -7.77 -12.24
C ILE A 129 -1.69 -6.87 -12.86
N ILE A 130 -1.16 -5.90 -12.11
CA ILE A 130 -0.06 -5.07 -12.60
C ILE A 130 1.14 -5.96 -12.85
N LYS A 131 1.76 -5.85 -14.04
CA LYS A 131 2.92 -6.65 -14.41
C LYS A 131 4.19 -5.84 -14.21
N PHE A 132 5.14 -6.43 -13.50
CA PHE A 132 6.46 -5.85 -13.23
C PHE A 132 7.57 -6.77 -13.72
N ASP A 133 8.66 -6.17 -14.16
CA ASP A 133 9.92 -6.87 -14.40
C ASP A 133 10.75 -6.77 -13.11
N VAL A 134 10.83 -7.88 -12.37
CA VAL A 134 11.47 -7.93 -11.05
C VAL A 134 12.82 -8.64 -11.09
N PRO A 135 13.82 -8.17 -10.32
CA PRO A 135 15.11 -8.83 -10.23
C PRO A 135 15.05 -10.02 -9.25
N SER A 136 16.17 -10.75 -9.10
CA SER A 136 16.26 -11.82 -8.09
C SER A 136 16.05 -11.27 -6.68
N TYR A 137 15.64 -12.14 -5.76
CA TYR A 137 15.42 -11.76 -4.37
C TYR A 137 16.68 -11.16 -3.73
N GLU A 138 17.88 -11.69 -4.05
CA GLU A 138 19.13 -11.12 -3.52
C GLU A 138 19.37 -9.67 -3.96
N THR A 139 19.03 -9.34 -5.21
CA THR A 139 19.14 -7.96 -5.69
C THR A 139 18.14 -7.04 -4.99
N GLN A 140 16.94 -7.53 -4.67
CA GLN A 140 15.92 -6.73 -4.00
C GLN A 140 16.38 -6.31 -2.59
N LEU A 141 17.15 -7.16 -1.88
CA LEU A 141 17.72 -6.84 -0.56
C LEU A 141 18.68 -5.63 -0.59
N ALA A 142 19.25 -5.28 -1.74
CA ALA A 142 20.06 -4.07 -1.85
C ALA A 142 19.25 -2.79 -1.60
N ILE A 143 17.94 -2.80 -1.89
CA ILE A 143 17.04 -1.66 -1.66
C ILE A 143 16.74 -1.47 -0.18
N ASP A 144 16.78 -2.54 0.62
CA ASP A 144 16.58 -2.46 2.07
C ASP A 144 17.75 -1.74 2.79
N ASN A 145 18.87 -1.53 2.09
CA ASN A 145 20.08 -0.88 2.63
C ASN A 145 20.30 0.54 2.08
N LEU A 146 19.33 1.11 1.35
CA LEU A 146 19.34 2.48 0.85
C LEU A 146 18.60 3.41 1.81
#